data_AF-A0A2T1D2N1-F1
#
_entry.id   AF-A0A2T1D2N1-F1
#
_cell.length_a   1.000
_cell.length_b   1.000
_cell.length_c   1.000
_cell.angle_alpha   90.00
_cell.angle_beta   90.00
_cell.angle_gamma   90.00
#
_symmetry.space_group_name_H-M   'P 1'
#
loop_
_entity.id
_entity.type
_entity.pdbx_description
1 polymer ?
#
loop_
_entity_poly.entity_id
_entity_poly.type
_entity_poly.pdbx_seq_one_letter_code
_entity_poly.pdbx_strand_id
1 'polypeptide(L)'
;MVGFGKPKQDDDQKLIDRMVRHCWNRNPKALDRLLDSLHVGHPPRESERLSYVLTQGTLDQIQSDLDTLSWFCGYMCDEINTREDGNQPLPITQLAKKLIEAGMQPFEDFVPYPGRRLVIINDEKAKSLPETLQAELEERFELRKTSSEELQQINEAIREELRVTESSNDE
;
A
#
# COMPACT_ATOMS: atom_id res chain seq x y z
N MET A 1 37.51 -20.52 -13.57
CA MET A 1 36.60 -19.38 -13.82
C MET A 1 35.19 -19.92 -14.02
N VAL A 2 34.31 -19.81 -13.03
CA VAL A 2 32.86 -19.64 -13.22
C VAL A 2 32.39 -18.84 -12.01
N GLY A 3 32.13 -17.55 -12.21
CA GLY A 3 31.53 -16.71 -11.19
C GLY A 3 30.02 -16.93 -11.20
N PHE A 4 29.47 -17.44 -10.10
CA PHE A 4 28.03 -17.47 -9.86
C PHE A 4 27.57 -16.04 -9.57
N GLY A 5 27.26 -15.30 -10.63
CA GLY A 5 26.82 -13.91 -10.55
C GLY A 5 25.47 -13.78 -9.88
N LYS A 6 25.31 -12.76 -9.03
CA LYS A 6 24.06 -12.27 -8.46
C LYS A 6 23.14 -11.77 -9.60
N PRO A 7 22.00 -12.42 -9.91
CA PRO A 7 21.12 -11.95 -10.99
C PRO A 7 19.84 -11.27 -10.46
N LYS A 8 19.28 -11.74 -9.34
CA LYS A 8 17.94 -11.29 -8.88
C LYS A 8 17.90 -9.91 -8.23
N GLN A 9 18.96 -9.50 -7.54
CA GLN A 9 18.98 -8.25 -6.78
C GLN A 9 19.03 -7.01 -7.70
N ASP A 10 19.73 -7.10 -8.83
CA ASP A 10 19.82 -6.01 -9.80
C ASP A 10 18.51 -5.81 -10.58
N ASP A 11 17.73 -6.86 -10.77
CA ASP A 11 16.45 -6.78 -11.47
C ASP A 11 15.34 -6.23 -10.56
N ASP A 12 15.32 -6.63 -9.28
CA ASP A 12 14.43 -6.04 -8.27
C ASP A 12 14.71 -4.51 -8.15
N GLN A 13 15.97 -4.09 -8.09
CA GLN A 13 16.34 -2.66 -8.01
C GLN A 13 15.88 -1.86 -9.23
N LYS A 14 16.03 -2.38 -10.46
CA LYS A 14 15.54 -1.70 -11.67
C LYS A 14 14.04 -1.49 -11.65
N LEU A 15 13.29 -2.44 -11.09
CA LEU A 15 11.84 -2.33 -10.94
C LEU A 15 11.48 -1.27 -9.90
N ILE A 16 12.20 -1.23 -8.76
CA ILE A 16 12.05 -0.17 -7.76
C ILE A 16 12.29 1.21 -8.41
N ASP A 17 13.40 1.38 -9.12
CA ASP A 17 13.74 2.66 -9.77
C ASP A 17 12.70 3.09 -10.81
N ARG A 18 12.02 2.15 -11.47
CA ARG A 18 10.89 2.45 -12.36
C ARG A 18 9.68 2.91 -11.56
N MET A 19 9.35 2.22 -10.48
CA MET A 19 8.22 2.53 -9.62
C MET A 19 8.38 3.92 -8.98
N VAL A 20 9.55 4.21 -8.43
CA VAL A 20 9.94 5.52 -7.89
C VAL A 20 9.80 6.63 -8.94
N ARG A 21 10.33 6.41 -10.15
CA ARG A 21 10.17 7.38 -11.26
C ARG A 21 8.71 7.63 -11.61
N HIS A 22 7.87 6.61 -11.61
CA HIS A 22 6.44 6.79 -11.89
C HIS A 22 5.71 7.52 -10.75
N CYS A 23 6.15 7.35 -9.50
CA CYS A 23 5.67 8.12 -8.36
C CYS A 23 6.02 9.61 -8.50
N TRP A 24 7.30 9.94 -8.76
CA TRP A 24 7.71 11.34 -8.96
C TRP A 24 6.98 12.01 -10.12
N ASN A 25 6.75 11.27 -11.21
CA ASN A 25 6.02 11.79 -12.37
C ASN A 25 4.49 11.76 -12.22
N ARG A 26 3.97 11.28 -11.08
CA ARG A 26 2.54 11.14 -10.78
C ARG A 26 1.77 10.42 -11.89
N ASN A 27 2.31 9.28 -12.34
CA ASN A 27 1.79 8.54 -13.49
C ASN A 27 1.11 7.22 -13.08
N PRO A 28 -0.18 7.25 -12.70
CA PRO A 28 -0.89 6.07 -12.20
C PRO A 28 -0.96 4.95 -13.26
N LYS A 29 -1.28 5.28 -14.51
CA LYS A 29 -1.36 4.31 -15.62
C LYS A 29 -0.04 3.58 -15.92
N ALA A 30 1.09 4.17 -15.57
CA ALA A 30 2.39 3.51 -15.72
C ALA A 30 2.70 2.60 -14.53
N LEU A 31 2.25 2.97 -13.33
CA LEU A 31 2.30 2.09 -12.15
C LEU A 31 1.39 0.88 -12.34
N ASP A 32 0.16 1.07 -12.80
CA ASP A 32 -0.79 -0.03 -13.05
C ASP A 32 -0.16 -1.05 -13.99
N ARG A 33 0.36 -0.59 -15.14
CA ARG A 33 1.04 -1.46 -16.11
C ARG A 33 2.28 -2.16 -15.53
N LEU A 34 3.01 -1.51 -14.62
CA LEU A 34 4.15 -2.13 -13.95
C LEU A 34 3.67 -3.26 -13.02
N LEU A 35 2.67 -2.99 -12.18
CA LEU A 35 2.15 -3.93 -11.19
C LEU A 35 1.38 -5.10 -11.85
N ASP A 36 0.60 -4.83 -12.89
CA ASP A 36 -0.07 -5.86 -13.70
C ASP A 36 0.95 -6.83 -14.30
N SER A 37 2.11 -6.33 -14.74
CA SER A 37 3.15 -7.17 -15.33
C SER A 37 3.79 -8.15 -14.33
N LEU A 38 3.71 -7.90 -13.03
CA LEU A 38 4.22 -8.79 -11.98
C LEU A 38 3.41 -10.08 -11.86
N HIS A 39 2.17 -10.08 -12.33
CA HIS A 39 1.27 -11.23 -12.31
C HIS A 39 1.31 -12.04 -13.61
N VAL A 40 1.91 -11.47 -14.67
CA VAL A 40 2.06 -12.15 -15.96
C VAL A 40 3.29 -13.04 -15.95
N GLY A 41 3.08 -14.36 -15.89
CA GLY A 41 4.17 -15.34 -16.01
C GLY A 41 4.91 -15.65 -14.70
N HIS A 42 4.46 -15.12 -13.57
CA HIS A 42 4.96 -15.45 -12.24
C HIS A 42 3.94 -16.28 -11.45
N PRO A 43 4.38 -17.29 -10.68
CA PRO A 43 3.51 -17.98 -9.74
C PRO A 43 3.08 -17.01 -8.61
N PRO A 44 1.89 -17.19 -7.99
CA PRO A 44 1.34 -16.25 -7.02
C PRO A 44 2.31 -15.82 -5.90
N ARG A 45 3.04 -16.79 -5.33
CA ARG A 45 4.04 -16.52 -4.26
C ARG A 45 5.18 -15.60 -4.71
N GLU A 46 5.58 -15.67 -5.98
CA GLU A 46 6.63 -14.79 -6.50
C GLU A 46 6.09 -13.39 -6.79
N SER A 47 4.86 -13.27 -7.30
CA SER A 47 4.17 -11.99 -7.48
C SER A 47 3.97 -11.25 -6.16
N GLU A 48 3.56 -11.97 -5.10
CA GLU A 48 3.43 -11.41 -3.74
C GLU A 48 4.76 -10.92 -3.19
N ARG A 49 5.83 -11.74 -3.29
CA ARG A 49 7.18 -11.33 -2.87
C ARG A 49 7.63 -10.08 -3.60
N LEU A 50 7.47 -10.04 -4.92
CA LEU A 50 7.84 -8.90 -5.74
C LEU A 50 7.06 -7.66 -5.32
N SER A 51 5.74 -7.78 -5.16
CA SER A 51 4.90 -6.65 -4.74
C SER A 51 5.35 -6.07 -3.39
N TYR A 52 5.69 -6.92 -2.43
CA TYR A 52 6.25 -6.48 -1.14
C TYR A 52 7.60 -5.78 -1.31
N VAL A 53 8.56 -6.40 -2.00
CA VAL A 53 9.91 -5.85 -2.21
C VAL A 53 9.86 -4.51 -2.94
N LEU A 54 9.03 -4.38 -3.98
CA LEU A 54 8.88 -3.15 -4.73
C LEU A 54 8.23 -2.04 -3.91
N THR A 55 7.21 -2.38 -3.12
CA THR A 55 6.56 -1.42 -2.22
C THR A 55 7.54 -0.88 -1.20
N GLN A 56 8.22 -1.75 -0.45
CA GLN A 56 9.20 -1.36 0.56
C GLN A 56 10.36 -0.57 -0.03
N GLY A 57 10.97 -1.08 -1.12
CA GLY A 57 12.08 -0.39 -1.78
C GLY A 57 11.68 0.97 -2.36
N THR A 58 10.42 1.13 -2.81
CA THR A 58 9.91 2.43 -3.26
C THR A 58 9.75 3.39 -2.09
N LEU A 59 9.15 2.94 -0.98
CA LEU A 59 8.98 3.73 0.24
C LEU A 59 10.32 4.25 0.75
N ASP A 60 11.33 3.39 0.84
CA ASP A 60 12.68 3.77 1.30
C ASP A 60 13.30 4.90 0.47
N GLN A 61 13.04 4.92 -0.85
CA GLN A 61 13.58 5.93 -1.76
C GLN A 61 12.79 7.24 -1.76
N ILE A 62 11.48 7.19 -1.52
CA ILE A 62 10.62 8.39 -1.56
C ILE A 62 10.31 8.94 -0.17
N GLN A 63 10.77 8.31 0.92
CA GLN A 63 10.40 8.66 2.30
C GLN A 63 10.64 10.13 2.67
N SER A 64 11.66 10.77 2.08
CA SER A 64 11.99 12.17 2.33
C SER A 64 11.15 13.16 1.53
N ASP A 65 10.46 12.69 0.48
CA ASP A 65 9.56 13.49 -0.35
C ASP A 65 8.11 13.22 0.07
N LEU A 66 7.66 14.01 1.04
CA LEU A 66 6.31 13.93 1.61
C LEU A 66 5.19 14.04 0.56
N ASP A 67 5.37 14.87 -0.47
CA ASP A 67 4.36 15.06 -1.52
C ASP A 67 4.26 13.82 -2.40
N THR A 68 5.40 13.22 -2.74
CA THR A 68 5.43 11.96 -3.50
C THR A 68 4.94 10.78 -2.67
N LEU A 69 5.33 10.70 -1.39
CA LEU A 69 4.93 9.64 -0.48
C LEU A 69 3.42 9.65 -0.19
N SER A 70 2.85 10.83 0.09
CA SER A 70 1.41 10.98 0.27
C SER A 70 0.62 10.69 -1.00
N TRP A 71 1.11 11.14 -2.16
CA TRP A 71 0.54 10.78 -3.47
C TRP A 71 0.56 9.27 -3.70
N PHE A 72 1.66 8.60 -3.35
CA PHE A 72 1.75 7.14 -3.48
C PHE A 72 0.74 6.42 -2.58
N CYS A 73 0.49 6.92 -1.36
CA CYS A 73 -0.59 6.40 -0.51
C CYS A 73 -1.97 6.57 -1.17
N GLY A 74 -2.24 7.74 -1.77
CA GLY A 74 -3.49 7.96 -2.53
C GLY A 74 -3.65 7.04 -3.74
N TYR A 75 -2.54 6.74 -4.43
CA TYR A 75 -2.52 5.77 -5.53
C TYR A 75 -2.91 4.36 -5.05
N MET A 76 -2.28 3.88 -3.98
CA MET A 76 -2.55 2.56 -3.40
C MET A 76 -4.00 2.40 -2.88
N CYS A 77 -4.67 3.51 -2.56
CA CYS A 77 -6.08 3.54 -2.18
C CYS A 77 -7.06 3.62 -3.37
N ASP A 78 -6.58 3.60 -4.62
CA ASP A 78 -7.36 3.87 -5.84
C ASP A 78 -8.03 5.25 -5.92
N GLU A 79 -7.67 6.18 -5.03
CA GLU A 79 -8.19 7.55 -5.05
C GLU A 79 -7.77 8.28 -6.32
N ILE A 80 -6.56 7.99 -6.79
CA ILE A 80 -5.92 8.65 -7.95
C ILE A 80 -6.29 7.97 -9.26
N ASN A 81 -6.52 6.65 -9.23
CA ASN A 81 -6.82 5.82 -10.41
C ASN A 81 -8.23 6.07 -10.97
N THR A 82 -9.17 6.48 -10.12
CA THR A 82 -10.61 6.60 -10.46
C THR A 82 -11.04 8.00 -10.89
N ARG A 83 -10.10 8.88 -11.24
CA ARG A 83 -10.40 10.29 -11.56
C ARG A 83 -10.69 10.48 -13.05
N GLU A 84 -11.97 10.55 -13.39
CA GLU A 84 -12.41 11.06 -14.69
C GLU A 84 -12.34 12.59 -14.78
N ASP A 85 -12.41 13.30 -13.65
CA ASP A 85 -12.34 14.78 -13.57
C ASP A 85 -11.22 15.25 -12.62
N GLY A 86 -10.26 16.00 -13.15
CA GLY A 86 -9.03 16.42 -12.47
C GLY A 86 -9.17 17.42 -11.31
N ASN A 87 -10.39 17.77 -10.90
CA ASN A 87 -10.66 18.91 -10.01
C ASN A 87 -11.27 18.57 -8.64
N GLN A 88 -11.48 17.29 -8.32
CA GLN A 88 -11.97 16.91 -7.00
C GLN A 88 -10.87 17.07 -5.92
N PRO A 89 -11.22 17.13 -4.63
CA PRO A 89 -10.26 16.99 -3.54
C PRO A 89 -9.65 15.57 -3.53
N LEU A 90 -8.40 15.43 -3.06
CA LEU A 90 -7.76 14.14 -2.79
C LEU A 90 -7.72 13.92 -1.28
N PRO A 91 -8.87 13.62 -0.63
CA PRO A 91 -8.97 13.58 0.83
C PRO A 91 -8.01 12.56 1.49
N ILE A 92 -7.79 11.40 0.89
CA ILE A 92 -6.87 10.37 1.41
C ILE A 92 -5.43 10.80 1.24
N THR A 93 -5.06 11.30 0.06
CA THR A 93 -3.72 11.85 -0.18
C THR A 93 -3.39 12.96 0.82
N GLN A 94 -4.34 13.88 1.04
CA GLN A 94 -4.19 14.98 2.00
C GLN A 94 -4.09 14.49 3.45
N LEU A 95 -4.93 13.52 3.83
CA LEU A 95 -4.86 12.95 5.17
C LEU A 95 -3.56 12.18 5.40
N ALA A 96 -3.16 11.33 4.45
CA ALA A 96 -1.88 10.62 4.49
C ALA A 96 -0.72 11.60 4.70
N LYS A 97 -0.72 12.72 3.97
CA LYS A 97 0.25 13.80 4.17
C LYS A 97 0.25 14.31 5.62
N LYS A 98 -0.91 14.65 6.18
CA LYS A 98 -1.03 15.12 7.58
C LYS A 98 -0.55 14.08 8.59
N LEU A 99 -0.86 12.81 8.38
CA LEU A 99 -0.40 11.72 9.26
C LEU A 99 1.13 11.59 9.22
N ILE A 100 1.73 11.66 8.04
CA ILE A 100 3.18 11.61 7.87
C ILE A 100 3.85 12.85 8.49
N GLU A 101 3.29 14.05 8.31
CA GLU A 101 3.76 15.27 8.97
C GLU A 101 3.71 15.17 10.51
N ALA A 102 2.72 14.45 11.04
CA ALA A 102 2.58 14.18 12.46
C ALA A 102 3.47 13.02 12.95
N GLY A 103 4.32 12.46 12.08
CA GLY A 103 5.30 11.41 12.42
C GLY A 103 4.79 9.98 12.30
N MET A 104 3.65 9.74 11.65
CA MET A 104 3.20 8.39 11.32
C MET A 104 3.87 7.88 10.04
N GLN A 105 4.31 6.62 10.07
CA GLN A 105 4.97 5.98 8.95
C GLN A 105 3.97 5.15 8.12
N PRO A 106 3.88 5.37 6.80
CA PRO A 106 3.08 4.52 5.92
C PRO A 106 3.59 3.07 5.97
N PHE A 107 2.66 2.13 5.91
CA PHE A 107 2.88 0.68 6.01
C PHE A 107 3.44 0.16 7.34
N GLU A 108 3.66 1.04 8.32
CA GLU A 108 4.03 0.68 9.69
C GLU A 108 2.96 1.12 10.70
N ASP A 109 2.61 2.41 10.67
CA ASP A 109 1.63 3.00 11.59
C ASP A 109 0.23 3.10 10.97
N PHE A 110 0.16 3.17 9.64
CA PHE A 110 -1.09 3.09 8.88
C PHE A 110 -0.85 2.50 7.50
N VAL A 111 -1.84 1.81 6.92
CA VAL A 111 -1.76 1.20 5.59
C VAL A 111 -2.79 1.82 4.64
N PRO A 112 -2.36 2.27 3.44
CA PRO A 112 -3.26 2.53 2.32
C PRO A 112 -3.92 1.24 1.85
N TYR A 113 -5.25 1.22 1.76
CA TYR A 113 -6.01 0.04 1.35
C TYR A 113 -6.95 0.33 0.17
N PRO A 114 -7.03 -0.56 -0.83
CA PRO A 114 -7.89 -0.38 -1.99
C PRO A 114 -9.35 -0.06 -1.64
N GLY A 115 -9.99 0.70 -2.53
CA GLY A 115 -11.35 1.19 -2.29
C GLY A 115 -11.40 2.40 -1.35
N ARG A 116 -10.42 3.31 -1.45
CA ARG A 116 -10.37 4.61 -0.79
C ARG A 116 -10.40 4.52 0.75
N ARG A 117 -9.53 3.70 1.33
CA ARG A 117 -9.44 3.50 2.78
C ARG A 117 -8.03 3.66 3.32
N LEU A 118 -7.88 4.25 4.49
CA LEU A 118 -6.66 4.19 5.30
C LEU A 118 -6.96 3.37 6.55
N VAL A 119 -6.10 2.41 6.85
CA VAL A 119 -6.21 1.55 8.04
C VAL A 119 -5.14 1.97 9.02
N ILE A 120 -5.52 2.42 10.22
CA ILE A 120 -4.57 2.68 11.30
C ILE A 120 -4.13 1.35 11.89
N ILE A 121 -2.81 1.14 11.99
CA ILE A 121 -2.20 -0.05 12.61
C ILE A 121 -1.71 0.30 14.01
N ASN A 122 -1.08 1.47 14.15
CA ASN A 122 -0.52 1.93 15.41
C ASN A 122 -1.50 2.85 16.15
N ASP A 123 -2.45 2.21 16.84
CA ASP A 123 -3.46 2.90 17.65
C ASP A 123 -2.87 3.81 18.72
N GLU A 124 -1.71 3.46 19.28
CA GLU A 124 -1.05 4.25 20.32
C GLU A 124 -0.52 5.56 19.76
N LYS A 125 0.19 5.51 18.61
CA LYS A 125 0.61 6.73 17.92
C LYS A 125 -0.59 7.54 17.44
N ALA A 126 -1.64 6.89 16.93
CA ALA A 126 -2.85 7.58 16.49
C ALA A 126 -3.52 8.37 17.64
N LYS A 127 -3.58 7.81 18.85
CA LYS A 127 -4.10 8.50 20.06
C LYS A 127 -3.20 9.64 20.55
N SER A 128 -1.92 9.65 20.15
CA SER A 128 -0.98 10.71 20.48
C SER A 128 -0.97 11.87 19.48
N LEU A 129 -1.71 11.76 18.38
CA LEU A 129 -1.83 12.81 17.37
C LEU A 129 -2.52 14.07 17.93
N PRO A 130 -2.36 15.24 17.28
CA PRO A 130 -3.13 16.43 17.62
C PRO A 130 -4.65 16.16 17.57
N GLU A 131 -5.42 16.71 18.51
CA GLU A 131 -6.87 16.51 18.62
C GLU A 131 -7.62 16.81 17.31
N THR A 132 -7.17 17.82 16.57
CA THR A 132 -7.75 18.18 15.27
C THR A 132 -7.59 17.08 14.21
N LEU A 133 -6.47 16.36 14.23
CA LEU A 133 -6.19 15.26 13.31
C LEU A 133 -6.90 13.98 13.75
N GLN A 134 -7.03 13.74 15.07
CA GLN A 134 -7.85 12.66 15.59
C GLN A 134 -9.33 12.82 15.18
N ALA A 135 -9.88 14.04 15.33
CA ALA A 135 -11.24 14.35 14.91
C ALA A 135 -11.45 14.15 13.39
N GLU A 136 -10.47 14.56 12.56
CA GLU A 136 -10.53 14.35 11.11
C GLU A 136 -10.48 12.86 10.72
N LEU A 137 -9.73 12.04 11.46
CA LEU A 137 -9.74 10.58 11.30
C LEU A 137 -11.10 9.97 11.63
N GLU A 138 -11.71 10.40 12.73
CA GLU A 138 -13.04 9.94 13.18
C GLU A 138 -14.18 10.42 12.26
N GLU A 139 -14.06 11.61 11.67
CA GLU A 139 -15.07 12.18 10.77
C GLU A 139 -14.99 11.58 9.37
N ARG A 140 -13.78 11.46 8.81
CA ARG A 140 -13.60 11.05 7.40
C ARG A 140 -13.56 9.56 7.18
N PHE A 141 -13.29 8.80 8.23
CA PHE A 141 -13.26 7.35 8.17
C PHE A 141 -14.22 6.87 9.23
N GLU A 142 -15.15 5.99 8.87
CA GLU A 142 -15.60 5.00 9.84
C GLU A 142 -14.34 4.27 10.27
N LEU A 143 -13.67 4.78 11.31
CA LEU A 143 -12.75 4.03 12.12
C LEU A 143 -13.59 2.90 12.70
N ARG A 144 -13.80 1.86 11.89
CA ARG A 144 -14.19 0.56 12.39
C ARG A 144 -13.03 0.18 13.28
N LYS A 145 -13.14 0.54 14.56
CA LYS A 145 -12.46 -0.12 15.66
C LYS A 145 -12.93 -1.57 15.58
N THR A 146 -12.30 -2.33 14.70
CA THR A 146 -12.51 -3.75 14.60
C THR A 146 -12.04 -4.27 15.94
N SER A 147 -12.98 -4.72 16.78
CA SER A 147 -12.60 -5.29 18.07
C SER A 147 -11.67 -6.47 17.81
N SER A 148 -10.81 -6.84 18.78
CA SER A 148 -9.98 -8.05 18.63
C SER A 148 -10.78 -9.29 18.23
N GLU A 149 -12.06 -9.34 18.61
CA GLU A 149 -13.00 -10.42 18.26
C GLU A 149 -13.43 -10.36 16.79
N GLU A 150 -13.74 -9.18 16.24
CA GLU A 150 -14.02 -9.04 14.80
C GLU A 150 -12.77 -9.31 13.95
N LEU A 151 -11.58 -8.92 14.43
CA LEU A 151 -10.31 -9.23 13.77
C LEU A 151 -10.01 -10.74 13.78
N GLN A 152 -10.38 -11.43 14.86
CA GLN A 152 -10.33 -12.90 14.89
C GLN A 152 -11.31 -13.51 13.89
N GLN A 153 -12.56 -13.03 13.83
CA GLN A 153 -13.56 -13.54 12.89
C GLN A 153 -13.16 -13.30 11.42
N ILE A 154 -12.58 -12.13 11.10
CA ILE A 154 -12.08 -11.84 9.75
C ILE A 154 -10.90 -12.75 9.41
N ASN A 155 -9.94 -12.93 10.32
CA ASN A 155 -8.81 -13.84 10.10
C ASN A 155 -9.26 -15.30 9.96
N GLU A 156 -10.30 -15.71 10.67
CA GLU A 156 -10.88 -17.06 10.60
C GLU A 156 -11.63 -17.26 9.27
N ALA A 157 -12.40 -16.27 8.84
CA ALA A 157 -13.07 -16.29 7.53
C ALA A 157 -12.08 -16.36 6.36
N ILE A 158 -10.98 -15.58 6.41
CA ILE A 158 -9.92 -15.64 5.38
C ILE A 158 -9.23 -17.01 5.37
N ARG A 159 -8.96 -17.61 6.54
CA ARG A 159 -8.40 -18.98 6.63
C ARG A 159 -9.33 -20.03 6.04
N GLU A 160 -10.63 -19.89 6.23
CA GLU A 160 -11.60 -20.83 5.71
C GLU A 160 -11.73 -20.73 4.18
N GLU A 161 -11.69 -19.52 3.61
CA GLU A 161 -11.67 -19.35 2.14
C GLU A 161 -10.37 -19.88 1.50
N LEU A 162 -9.23 -19.72 2.16
CA LEU A 162 -7.95 -20.29 1.71
C LEU A 162 -7.93 -21.83 1.76
N ARG A 163 -8.67 -22.45 2.69
CA ARG A 163 -8.82 -23.91 2.76
C ARG A 163 -9.68 -24.48 1.64
N VAL A 164 -10.72 -23.76 1.21
CA VAL A 164 -11.62 -24.20 0.13
C VAL A 164 -10.91 -24.14 -1.24
N THR A 165 -9.92 -23.27 -1.39
CA THR A 165 -9.11 -23.18 -2.62
C THR A 165 -8.02 -24.26 -2.70
N GLU A 166 -7.57 -24.83 -1.58
CA GLU A 166 -6.64 -25.97 -1.58
C GLU A 166 -7.33 -27.31 -1.91
N SER A 167 -8.61 -27.48 -1.53
CA SER A 167 -9.36 -28.72 -1.80
C SER A 167 -10.01 -28.81 -3.20
N SER A 168 -9.92 -27.75 -4.00
CA SER A 168 -10.47 -27.70 -5.37
C SER A 168 -9.41 -27.94 -6.46
N ASN A 169 -8.16 -28.26 -6.08
CA ASN A 169 -7.05 -28.52 -7.01
C ASN A 169 -6.58 -29.99 -7.06
N ASP A 170 -7.34 -30.92 -6.45
CA ASP A 170 -7.08 -32.36 -6.45
C ASP A 170 -8.24 -33.19 -7.08
N GLU A 171 -8.78 -32.73 -8.22
CA GLU A 171 -9.57 -33.58 -9.14
C GLU A 171 -9.02 -33.54 -10.58
#